data_AF-A0AAW5TGX0-F1
#
_entry.id   AF-A0AAW5TGX0-F1
#
_cell.length_a   1.000
_cell.length_b   1.000
_cell.length_c   1.000
_cell.angle_alpha   90.00
_cell.angle_beta   90.00
_cell.angle_gamma   90.00
#
_symmetry.space_group_name_H-M   'P 1'
#
loop_
_entity.id
_entity.type
_entity.pdbx_description
1 polymer ?
#
loop_
_entity_poly.entity_id
_entity_poly.type
_entity_poly.pdbx_seq_one_letter_code
_entity_poly.pdbx_strand_id
1 'polypeptide(L)'
;GKRERYSKMYAFSSMLECGFCGSLLSRRSWHCRSDYRKVVWHCVTSIKKGKKYCKHSKGLEEVAIEGAFMEAYRQLYHSNENIMTDLLETIESELNDNSLNKELKKITNKLHALLKKEENLVNLRLEGEISDSIYTEKYNEISSEKEYLAEEKVNIEATLKSEIDVKKRLTEFKQLLSSQKILTEFDRTVFESIVEKIIVGGVNSDGKIDPAMLTIIFKTGETQNKNGKKFKSKRKNAKLKSDKLCSQNSDENKKLYSQEIDNTCGVHSVDTKSEIVKILHFK
;
A
#
# COMPACT_ATOMS: atom_id res chain seq x y z
N GLY A 1 -22.28 -4.44 9.72
CA GLY A 1 -21.75 -3.19 9.14
C GLY A 1 -20.55 -3.48 8.26
N LYS A 2 -20.64 -3.20 6.96
CA LYS A 2 -19.49 -3.22 6.03
C LYS A 2 -18.56 -2.06 6.43
N ARG A 3 -17.37 -2.36 6.94
CA ARG A 3 -16.32 -1.34 7.12
C ARG A 3 -15.87 -0.92 5.72
N GLU A 4 -16.12 0.34 5.38
CA GLU A 4 -15.58 0.97 4.19
C GLU A 4 -14.05 0.77 4.14
N ARG A 5 -13.55 0.45 2.94
CA ARG A 5 -12.13 0.24 2.71
C ARG A 5 -11.45 1.61 2.70
N TYR A 6 -10.98 2.06 3.86
CA TYR A 6 -10.05 3.20 3.97
C TYR A 6 -8.67 2.80 3.43
N SER A 7 -8.55 2.63 2.11
CA SER A 7 -7.32 2.15 1.47
C SER A 7 -6.18 3.18 1.49
N LYS A 8 -6.42 4.45 1.88
CA LYS A 8 -5.44 5.56 1.79
C LYS A 8 -5.18 6.35 3.09
N MET A 9 -5.66 5.91 4.26
CA MET A 9 -5.41 6.66 5.51
C MET A 9 -3.93 6.71 5.93
N TYR A 10 -3.14 5.68 5.59
CA TYR A 10 -1.75 5.53 6.04
C TYR A 10 -0.85 5.20 4.84
N ALA A 11 0.43 5.60 4.91
CA ALA A 11 1.42 5.41 3.84
C ALA A 11 1.52 3.96 3.34
N PHE A 12 1.48 3.00 4.27
CA PHE A 12 1.61 1.58 3.95
C PHE A 12 0.28 0.89 3.60
N SER A 13 -0.86 1.60 3.66
CA SER A 13 -2.16 1.02 3.34
C SER A 13 -2.19 0.61 1.87
N SER A 14 -2.57 -0.65 1.61
CA SER A 14 -2.63 -1.23 0.26
C SER A 14 -1.27 -1.41 -0.45
N MET A 15 -0.15 -1.06 0.18
CA MET A 15 1.20 -1.25 -0.39
C MET A 15 1.93 -2.47 0.19
N LEU A 16 1.42 -3.05 1.28
CA LEU A 16 2.02 -4.22 1.94
C LEU A 16 1.31 -5.52 1.55
N GLU A 17 2.06 -6.46 0.97
CA GLU A 17 1.60 -7.80 0.60
C GLU A 17 2.27 -8.87 1.46
N CYS A 18 1.54 -9.94 1.76
CA CYS A 18 2.08 -11.10 2.47
C CYS A 18 2.80 -12.03 1.50
N GLY A 19 4.11 -12.24 1.66
CA GLY A 19 4.88 -13.11 0.77
C GLY A 19 4.55 -14.60 0.85
N PHE A 20 3.67 -15.01 1.77
CA PHE A 20 3.22 -16.41 1.88
C PHE A 20 1.87 -16.69 1.22
N CYS A 21 0.97 -15.70 1.17
CA CYS A 21 -0.39 -15.92 0.69
C CYS A 21 -0.91 -14.81 -0.26
N GLY A 22 -0.05 -13.86 -0.64
CA GLY A 22 -0.36 -12.75 -1.54
C GLY A 22 -1.40 -11.76 -1.03
N SER A 23 -1.93 -11.95 0.18
CA SER A 23 -2.98 -11.08 0.73
C SER A 23 -2.38 -9.81 1.33
N LEU A 24 -3.12 -8.71 1.26
CA LEU A 24 -2.71 -7.44 1.89
C LEU A 24 -2.54 -7.56 3.41
N LEU A 25 -1.67 -6.71 3.97
CA LEU A 25 -1.55 -6.52 5.41
C LEU A 25 -2.50 -5.43 5.91
N SER A 26 -2.88 -5.53 7.18
CA SER A 26 -3.71 -4.57 7.90
C SER A 26 -2.99 -4.01 9.11
N ARG A 27 -3.07 -2.69 9.29
CA ARG A 27 -2.55 -1.96 10.44
C ARG A 27 -3.33 -2.29 11.70
N ARG A 28 -2.65 -2.58 12.81
CA ARG A 28 -3.26 -2.74 14.14
C ARG A 28 -2.39 -2.09 15.20
N SER A 29 -3.02 -1.62 16.28
CA SER A 29 -2.31 -1.21 17.49
C SER A 29 -2.27 -2.39 18.46
N TRP A 30 -1.07 -2.77 18.88
CA TRP A 30 -0.84 -3.69 20.00
C TRP A 30 -0.69 -2.88 21.29
N HIS A 31 -1.17 -3.44 22.40
CA HIS A 31 -1.12 -2.82 23.73
C HIS A 31 -1.62 -1.36 23.75
N CYS A 32 -2.78 -1.11 23.12
CA CYS A 32 -3.33 0.24 22.92
C CYS A 32 -3.58 1.05 24.21
N ARG A 33 -3.66 0.39 25.37
CA ARG A 33 -3.96 0.99 26.69
C ARG A 33 -2.74 1.08 27.61
N SER A 34 -1.53 0.88 27.10
CA SER A 34 -0.31 0.99 27.90
C SER A 34 0.79 1.73 27.19
N ASP A 35 1.83 2.10 27.93
CA ASP A 35 3.04 2.73 27.40
C ASP A 35 3.80 1.84 26.42
N TYR A 36 3.43 0.56 26.31
CA TYR A 36 3.98 -0.40 25.35
C TYR A 36 3.23 -0.42 24.02
N ARG A 37 2.41 0.61 23.73
CA ARG A 37 1.70 0.75 22.46
C ARG A 37 2.66 0.63 21.28
N LYS A 38 2.35 -0.29 20.36
CA LYS A 38 3.09 -0.48 19.10
C LYS A 38 2.12 -0.59 17.95
N VAL A 39 2.52 -0.07 16.79
CA VAL A 39 1.76 -0.24 15.56
C VAL A 39 2.38 -1.38 14.77
N VAL A 40 1.56 -2.36 14.40
CA VAL A 40 2.01 -3.59 13.75
C VAL A 40 1.10 -3.92 12.57
N TRP A 41 1.71 -4.27 11.44
CA TRP A 41 1.06 -4.70 10.23
C TRP A 41 0.98 -6.23 10.19
N HIS A 42 -0.24 -6.75 9.94
CA HIS A 42 -0.52 -8.19 9.94
C HIS A 42 -1.29 -8.64 8.70
N CYS A 43 -0.95 -9.82 8.20
CA CYS A 43 -1.65 -10.46 7.09
C CYS A 43 -3.16 -10.58 7.39
N VAL A 44 -4.00 -10.02 6.52
CA VAL A 44 -5.45 -10.01 6.67
C VAL A 44 -6.01 -11.44 6.71
N THR A 45 -5.46 -12.35 5.90
CA THR A 45 -5.89 -13.74 5.82
C THR A 45 -5.61 -14.49 7.13
N SER A 46 -4.41 -14.33 7.70
CA SER A 46 -4.09 -14.93 9.01
C SER A 46 -5.00 -14.42 10.12
N ILE A 47 -5.45 -13.17 10.06
CA ILE A 47 -6.29 -12.60 11.12
C ILE A 47 -7.76 -12.97 10.93
N LYS A 48 -8.30 -12.85 9.73
CA LYS A 48 -9.74 -13.09 9.47
C LYS A 48 -10.08 -14.57 9.40
N LYS A 49 -9.23 -15.37 8.74
CA LYS A 49 -9.46 -16.80 8.53
C LYS A 49 -8.69 -17.68 9.53
N GLY A 50 -7.71 -17.09 10.23
CA GLY A 50 -6.89 -17.77 11.23
C GLY A 50 -5.53 -18.26 10.69
N LYS A 51 -4.64 -18.65 11.61
CA LYS A 51 -3.25 -19.05 11.30
C LYS A 51 -3.15 -20.26 10.37
N LYS A 52 -4.18 -21.11 10.30
CA LYS A 52 -4.20 -22.29 9.40
C LYS A 52 -4.04 -21.89 7.93
N TYR A 53 -4.59 -20.74 7.53
CA TYR A 53 -4.56 -20.25 6.16
C TYR A 53 -3.29 -19.45 5.81
N CYS A 54 -2.49 -19.06 6.81
CA CYS A 54 -1.21 -18.39 6.59
C CYS A 54 -0.29 -18.58 7.80
N LYS A 55 0.25 -19.80 7.94
CA LYS A 55 0.96 -20.28 9.15
C LYS A 55 2.23 -19.50 9.46
N HIS A 56 2.93 -19.08 8.42
CA HIS A 56 4.25 -18.48 8.53
C HIS A 56 4.23 -16.95 8.64
N SER A 57 3.10 -16.31 8.35
CA SER A 57 2.99 -14.85 8.51
C SER A 57 3.13 -14.43 9.97
N LYS A 58 3.90 -13.37 10.21
CA LYS A 58 4.02 -12.73 11.52
C LYS A 58 3.82 -11.23 11.36
N GLY A 59 3.34 -10.60 12.43
CA GLY A 59 3.25 -9.15 12.50
C GLY A 59 4.60 -8.48 12.42
N LEU A 60 4.68 -7.39 11.65
CA LEU A 60 5.85 -6.54 11.56
C LEU A 60 5.53 -5.12 12.02
N GLU A 61 6.41 -4.56 12.84
CA GLU A 61 6.24 -3.22 13.40
C GLU A 61 6.36 -2.15 12.31
N GLU A 62 5.53 -1.11 12.37
CA GLU A 62 5.54 0.00 11.39
C GLU A 62 6.92 0.65 11.30
N VAL A 63 7.55 0.93 12.45
CA VAL A 63 8.93 1.46 12.55
C VAL A 63 9.95 0.56 11.85
N ALA A 64 9.73 -0.76 11.84
CA ALA A 64 10.65 -1.67 11.18
C ALA A 64 10.57 -1.60 9.65
N ILE A 65 9.38 -1.29 9.13
CA ILE A 65 9.13 -1.10 7.70
C ILE A 65 9.69 0.26 7.27
N GLU A 66 9.46 1.31 8.06
CA GLU A 66 10.02 2.65 7.85
C GLU A 66 11.55 2.61 7.82
N GLY A 67 12.18 1.97 8.82
CA GLY A 67 13.64 1.85 8.88
C GLY A 67 14.22 1.08 7.68
N ALA A 68 13.56 0.01 7.26
CA ALA A 68 13.99 -0.76 6.09
C ALA A 68 13.89 0.05 4.80
N PHE A 69 12.82 0.86 4.64
CA PHE A 69 12.70 1.78 3.52
C PHE A 69 13.79 2.86 3.56
N MET A 70 14.05 3.47 4.70
CA MET A 70 15.08 4.51 4.82
C MET A 70 16.47 3.99 4.50
N GLU A 71 16.79 2.75 4.90
CA GLU A 71 18.06 2.11 4.53
C GLU A 71 18.11 1.75 3.03
N ALA A 72 16.99 1.32 2.45
CA ALA A 72 16.90 1.07 1.02
C ALA A 72 17.06 2.35 0.20
N TYR A 73 16.40 3.43 0.61
CA TYR A 73 16.49 4.76 0.03
C TYR A 73 17.92 5.30 0.10
N ARG A 74 18.58 5.19 1.26
CA ARG A 74 20.01 5.57 1.39
C ARG A 74 20.90 4.76 0.45
N GLN A 75 20.67 3.46 0.33
CA GLN A 75 21.46 2.62 -0.58
C GLN A 75 21.19 2.94 -2.05
N LEU A 76 19.96 3.29 -2.43
CA LEU A 76 19.65 3.80 -3.76
C LEU A 76 20.42 5.10 -4.04
N TYR A 77 20.39 6.04 -3.09
CA TYR A 77 21.07 7.32 -3.23
C TYR A 77 22.60 7.19 -3.34
N HIS A 78 23.21 6.28 -2.57
CA HIS A 78 24.66 6.11 -2.55
C HIS A 78 25.20 5.19 -3.65
N SER A 79 24.42 4.23 -4.13
CA SER A 79 24.93 3.22 -5.07
C SER A 79 25.00 3.72 -6.51
N ASN A 80 24.11 4.62 -6.96
CA ASN A 80 24.06 5.01 -8.38
C ASN A 80 23.44 6.41 -8.59
N GLU A 81 24.25 7.40 -9.01
CA GLU A 81 23.71 8.64 -9.61
C GLU A 81 22.79 8.32 -10.81
N ASN A 82 23.12 7.25 -11.56
CA ASN A 82 22.35 6.78 -12.70
C ASN A 82 20.91 6.34 -12.35
N ILE A 83 20.66 5.76 -11.18
CA ILE A 83 19.28 5.34 -10.82
C ILE A 83 18.42 6.57 -10.54
N MET A 84 18.98 7.58 -9.89
CA MET A 84 18.26 8.81 -9.65
C MET A 84 17.96 9.53 -10.96
N THR A 85 18.88 9.52 -11.92
CA THR A 85 18.61 10.04 -13.26
C THR A 85 17.59 9.19 -14.01
N ASP A 86 17.68 7.86 -13.96
CA ASP A 86 16.73 6.96 -14.63
C ASP A 86 15.32 7.09 -14.02
N LEU A 87 15.23 7.28 -12.70
CA LEU A 87 13.97 7.52 -11.99
C LEU A 87 13.41 8.90 -12.33
N LEU A 88 14.25 9.94 -12.42
CA LEU A 88 13.85 11.26 -12.88
C LEU A 88 13.40 11.24 -14.36
N GLU A 89 14.08 10.47 -15.21
CA GLU A 89 13.75 10.30 -16.63
C GLU A 89 12.45 9.51 -16.81
N THR A 90 12.26 8.44 -16.04
CA THR A 90 10.99 7.67 -16.02
C THR A 90 9.83 8.59 -15.62
N ILE A 91 9.99 9.37 -14.55
CA ILE A 91 8.97 10.35 -14.12
C ILE A 91 8.74 11.39 -15.20
N GLU A 92 9.79 11.91 -15.84
CA GLU A 92 9.67 12.88 -16.92
C GLU A 92 8.93 12.30 -18.14
N SER A 93 9.17 11.04 -18.47
CA SER A 93 8.44 10.34 -19.53
C SER A 93 6.96 10.15 -19.19
N GLU A 94 6.62 9.79 -17.96
CA GLU A 94 5.23 9.64 -17.49
C GLU A 94 4.50 11.01 -17.43
N LEU A 95 5.19 12.06 -17.00
CA LEU A 95 4.66 13.42 -16.99
C LEU A 95 4.36 13.92 -18.41
N ASN A 96 5.25 13.59 -19.35
CA ASN A 96 5.16 14.03 -20.74
C ASN A 96 4.26 13.13 -21.61
N ASP A 97 3.81 11.99 -21.10
CA ASP A 97 2.83 11.17 -21.80
C ASP A 97 1.53 11.95 -22.00
N ASN A 98 1.21 12.20 -23.26
CA ASN A 98 0.04 12.94 -23.70
C ASN A 98 -0.89 12.05 -24.54
N SER A 99 -0.77 10.73 -24.41
CA SER A 99 -1.59 9.73 -25.10
C SER A 99 -3.10 9.98 -24.90
N LEU A 100 -3.54 10.13 -23.65
CA LEU A 100 -4.93 10.40 -23.29
C LEU A 100 -5.44 11.74 -23.83
N ASN A 101 -4.61 12.78 -23.82
CA ASN A 101 -4.94 14.08 -24.43
C ASN A 101 -5.11 13.97 -25.95
N LYS A 102 -4.29 13.15 -26.64
CA LYS A 102 -4.43 12.89 -28.08
C LYS A 102 -5.71 12.12 -28.39
N GLU A 103 -6.06 11.14 -27.55
CA GLU A 103 -7.27 10.36 -27.69
C GLU A 103 -8.54 11.20 -27.48
N LEU A 104 -8.56 12.03 -26.43
CA LEU A 104 -9.64 13.00 -26.18
C LEU A 104 -9.84 13.95 -27.37
N LYS A 105 -8.76 14.44 -27.98
CA LYS A 105 -8.84 15.25 -29.20
C LYS A 105 -9.44 14.48 -30.37
N LYS A 106 -9.08 13.21 -30.56
CA LYS A 106 -9.66 12.36 -31.62
C LYS A 106 -11.16 12.17 -31.42
N ILE A 107 -11.60 11.84 -30.21
CA ILE A 107 -13.03 11.68 -29.88
C ILE A 107 -13.79 12.99 -30.09
N THR A 108 -13.23 14.11 -29.64
CA THR A 108 -13.83 15.43 -29.82
C THR A 108 -13.98 15.79 -31.29
N ASN A 109 -12.98 15.50 -32.12
CA ASN A 109 -13.05 15.72 -33.57
C ASN A 109 -14.10 14.82 -34.24
N LYS A 110 -14.21 13.54 -33.83
CA LYS A 110 -15.26 12.63 -34.32
C LYS A 110 -16.65 13.13 -33.96
N LEU A 111 -16.87 13.56 -32.72
CA LEU A 111 -18.14 14.16 -32.28
C LEU A 111 -18.50 15.39 -33.12
N HIS A 112 -17.54 16.28 -33.39
CA HIS A 112 -17.78 17.44 -34.25
C HIS A 112 -18.13 17.04 -35.69
N ALA A 113 -17.48 16.00 -36.23
CA ALA A 113 -17.82 15.48 -37.55
C ALA A 113 -19.23 14.88 -37.60
N LEU A 114 -19.67 14.19 -36.54
CA LEU A 114 -21.03 13.65 -36.43
C LEU A 114 -22.08 14.76 -36.31
N LEU A 115 -21.81 15.82 -35.53
CA LEU A 115 -22.68 16.99 -35.45
C LEU A 115 -22.87 17.65 -36.83
N LYS A 116 -21.79 17.78 -37.61
CA LYS A 116 -21.88 18.30 -38.98
C LYS A 116 -22.67 17.37 -39.91
N LYS A 117 -22.53 16.05 -39.76
CA LYS A 117 -23.32 15.08 -40.53
C LYS A 117 -24.81 15.15 -40.18
N GLU A 118 -25.14 15.33 -38.91
CA GLU A 118 -26.51 15.53 -38.43
C GLU A 118 -27.13 16.81 -39.01
N GLU A 119 -26.41 17.92 -38.97
CA GLU A 119 -26.84 19.19 -39.57
C GLU A 119 -27.10 19.04 -41.07
N ASN A 120 -26.18 18.40 -41.80
CA ASN A 120 -26.36 18.12 -43.22
C ASN A 120 -27.58 17.21 -43.49
N LEU A 121 -27.81 16.19 -42.66
CA LEU A 121 -28.95 15.29 -42.78
C LEU A 121 -30.29 16.04 -42.59
N VAL A 122 -30.32 16.98 -41.64
CA VAL A 122 -31.48 17.87 -41.42
C VAL A 122 -31.70 18.77 -42.63
N ASN A 123 -30.65 19.37 -43.19
CA ASN A 123 -30.77 20.22 -44.37
C ASN A 123 -31.31 19.45 -45.59
N LEU A 124 -30.78 18.26 -45.88
CA LEU A 124 -31.28 17.39 -46.96
C LEU A 124 -32.75 17.01 -46.78
N ARG A 125 -33.21 16.85 -45.53
CA ARG A 125 -34.62 16.58 -45.22
C ARG A 125 -35.50 17.79 -45.53
N LEU A 126 -35.03 19.00 -45.20
CA LEU A 126 -35.73 20.26 -45.49
C LEU A 126 -35.81 20.55 -46.99
N GLU A 127 -34.77 20.19 -47.74
CA GLU A 127 -34.71 20.31 -49.20
C GLU A 127 -35.57 19.25 -49.93
N GLY A 128 -36.08 18.25 -49.20
CA GLY A 128 -36.95 17.19 -49.72
C GLY A 128 -36.19 16.10 -50.49
N GLU A 129 -34.86 16.06 -50.41
CA GLU A 129 -34.03 15.09 -51.14
C GLU A 129 -34.11 13.67 -50.57
N ILE A 130 -34.55 13.52 -49.31
CA ILE A 130 -34.61 12.23 -48.60
C ILE A 130 -35.98 11.92 -48.02
N SER A 131 -36.35 10.64 -48.03
CA SER A 131 -37.59 10.13 -47.44
C SER A 131 -37.52 10.05 -45.91
N ASP A 132 -38.68 10.03 -45.25
CA ASP A 132 -38.79 10.02 -43.79
C ASP A 132 -38.15 8.78 -43.16
N SER A 133 -38.30 7.63 -43.83
CA SER A 133 -37.71 6.36 -43.41
C SER A 133 -36.18 6.43 -43.39
N ILE A 134 -35.56 6.99 -44.44
CA ILE A 134 -34.10 7.07 -44.56
C ILE A 134 -33.53 8.07 -43.55
N TYR A 135 -34.22 9.21 -43.37
CA TYR A 135 -33.84 10.21 -42.37
C TYR A 135 -33.81 9.59 -40.96
N THR A 136 -34.88 8.89 -40.58
CA THR A 136 -35.02 8.31 -39.24
C THR A 136 -33.95 7.26 -38.96
N GLU A 137 -33.67 6.38 -39.92
CA GLU A 137 -32.60 5.37 -39.80
C GLU A 137 -31.23 6.02 -39.60
N LYS A 138 -30.87 6.97 -40.47
CA LYS A 138 -29.56 7.66 -40.41
C LYS A 138 -29.41 8.55 -39.17
N TYR A 139 -30.48 9.19 -38.73
CA TYR A 139 -30.49 9.98 -37.50
C TYR A 139 -30.27 9.10 -36.27
N ASN A 140 -30.93 7.94 -36.21
CA ASN A 140 -30.75 6.98 -35.11
C ASN A 140 -29.32 6.40 -35.08
N GLU A 141 -28.73 6.09 -36.23
CA GLU A 141 -27.32 5.67 -36.35
C GLU A 141 -26.39 6.76 -35.78
N ILE A 142 -26.52 8.01 -36.23
CA ILE A 142 -25.69 9.14 -35.79
C ILE A 142 -25.89 9.40 -34.29
N SER A 143 -27.13 9.35 -33.80
CA SER A 143 -27.45 9.56 -32.39
C SER A 143 -26.82 8.50 -31.50
N SER A 144 -26.87 7.23 -31.91
CA SER A 144 -26.25 6.11 -31.18
C SER A 144 -24.72 6.24 -31.13
N GLU A 145 -24.09 6.62 -32.25
CA GLU A 145 -22.64 6.85 -32.31
C GLU A 145 -22.21 8.05 -31.45
N LYS A 146 -23.00 9.13 -31.44
CA LYS A 146 -22.77 10.29 -30.56
C LYS A 146 -22.86 9.92 -29.09
N GLU A 147 -23.85 9.13 -28.69
CA GLU A 147 -24.03 8.69 -27.30
C GLU A 147 -22.84 7.86 -26.84
N TYR A 148 -22.41 6.88 -27.66
CA TYR A 148 -21.21 6.07 -27.39
C TYR A 148 -19.95 6.92 -27.21
N LEU A 149 -19.68 7.84 -28.15
CA LEU A 149 -18.49 8.70 -28.10
C LEU A 149 -18.55 9.71 -26.95
N ALA A 150 -19.76 10.15 -26.55
CA ALA A 150 -19.93 11.03 -25.40
C ALA A 150 -19.63 10.31 -24.09
N GLU A 151 -20.07 9.06 -23.94
CA GLU A 151 -19.74 8.22 -22.78
C GLU A 151 -18.23 7.95 -22.71
N GLU A 152 -17.62 7.58 -23.84
CA GLU A 152 -16.18 7.37 -23.94
C GLU A 152 -15.39 8.64 -23.56
N LYS A 153 -15.83 9.81 -24.04
CA LYS A 153 -15.25 11.11 -23.67
C LYS A 153 -15.31 11.34 -22.15
N VAL A 154 -16.44 11.10 -21.51
CA VAL A 154 -16.60 11.26 -20.05
C VAL A 154 -15.63 10.35 -19.29
N ASN A 155 -15.47 9.10 -19.75
CA ASN A 155 -14.53 8.15 -19.15
C ASN A 155 -13.07 8.61 -19.28
N ILE A 156 -12.67 9.11 -20.46
CA ILE A 156 -11.32 9.65 -20.66
C ILE A 156 -11.10 10.92 -19.83
N GLU A 157 -12.07 11.83 -19.75
CA GLU A 157 -11.98 13.03 -18.91
C GLU A 157 -11.86 12.71 -17.42
N ALA A 158 -12.58 11.70 -16.94
CA ALA A 158 -12.46 11.21 -15.57
C ALA A 158 -11.06 10.64 -15.30
N THR A 159 -10.52 9.87 -16.26
CA THR A 159 -9.17 9.30 -16.18
C THR A 159 -8.12 10.43 -16.19
N LEU A 160 -8.26 11.42 -17.05
CA LEU A 160 -7.36 12.58 -17.15
C LEU A 160 -7.33 13.39 -15.87
N LYS A 161 -8.48 13.63 -15.22
CA LYS A 161 -8.53 14.29 -13.91
C LYS A 161 -7.72 13.53 -12.85
N SER A 162 -7.82 12.20 -12.85
CA SER A 162 -7.02 11.38 -11.93
C SER A 162 -5.53 11.44 -12.25
N GLU A 163 -5.17 11.48 -13.54
CA GLU A 163 -3.80 11.60 -14.01
C GLU A 163 -3.18 12.95 -13.64
N ILE A 164 -3.95 14.05 -13.68
CA ILE A 164 -3.47 15.38 -13.25
C ILE A 164 -3.04 15.38 -11.78
N ASP A 165 -3.80 14.74 -10.88
CA ASP A 165 -3.41 14.61 -9.46
C ASP A 165 -2.12 13.79 -9.32
N VAL A 166 -1.98 12.71 -10.12
CA VAL A 166 -0.75 11.92 -10.16
C VAL A 166 0.43 12.75 -10.68
N LYS A 167 0.28 13.46 -11.79
CA LYS A 167 1.32 14.32 -12.37
C LYS A 167 1.73 15.46 -11.44
N LYS A 168 0.79 16.05 -10.71
CA LYS A 168 1.10 17.07 -9.70
C LYS A 168 1.98 16.49 -8.57
N ARG A 169 1.64 15.31 -8.06
CA ARG A 169 2.45 14.65 -7.04
C ARG A 169 3.82 14.25 -7.56
N LEU A 170 3.90 13.78 -8.81
CA LEU A 170 5.15 13.44 -9.47
C LEU A 170 6.06 14.65 -9.72
N THR A 171 5.50 15.82 -10.02
CA THR A 171 6.27 17.07 -10.18
C THR A 171 6.78 17.60 -8.84
N GLU A 172 5.95 17.60 -7.79
CA GLU A 172 6.38 17.91 -6.42
C GLU A 172 7.50 16.96 -5.98
N PHE A 173 7.37 15.68 -6.32
CA PHE A 173 8.38 14.67 -6.05
C PHE A 173 9.68 14.88 -6.84
N LYS A 174 9.62 15.23 -8.14
CA LYS A 174 10.79 15.61 -8.95
C LYS A 174 11.55 16.74 -8.27
N GLN A 175 10.85 17.77 -7.81
CA GLN A 175 11.46 18.90 -7.09
C GLN A 175 12.13 18.48 -5.78
N LEU A 176 11.47 17.62 -4.99
CA LEU A 176 12.03 17.12 -3.74
C LEU A 176 13.30 16.29 -3.97
N LEU A 177 13.32 15.41 -4.96
CA LEU A 177 14.51 14.63 -5.31
C LEU A 177 15.64 15.50 -5.84
N SER A 178 15.35 16.44 -6.74
CA SER A 178 16.33 17.37 -7.30
C SER A 178 16.91 18.31 -6.24
N SER A 179 16.19 18.58 -5.15
CA SER A 179 16.65 19.44 -4.06
C SER A 179 17.73 18.82 -3.13
N GLN A 180 18.16 17.57 -3.40
CA GLN A 180 19.35 16.94 -2.81
C GLN A 180 19.50 17.11 -1.27
N LYS A 181 18.47 16.73 -0.51
CA LYS A 181 18.64 16.41 0.90
C LYS A 181 18.39 14.92 1.10
N ILE A 182 19.42 14.21 1.58
CA ILE A 182 19.26 12.84 2.07
C ILE A 182 18.17 12.89 3.15
N LEU A 183 17.09 12.13 2.94
CA LEU A 183 16.02 12.03 3.93
C LEU A 183 16.60 11.55 5.26
N THR A 184 16.43 12.37 6.29
CA THR A 184 16.79 12.02 7.66
C THR A 184 15.68 11.22 8.34
N GLU A 185 14.43 11.44 7.92
CA GLU A 185 13.24 10.82 8.46
C GLU A 185 12.34 10.24 7.36
N PHE A 186 11.42 9.37 7.73
CA PHE A 186 10.45 8.78 6.81
C PHE A 186 9.49 9.83 6.30
N ASP A 187 9.52 10.08 4.99
CA ASP A 187 8.56 10.93 4.30
C ASP A 187 7.56 10.05 3.53
N ARG A 188 6.27 10.25 3.83
CA ARG A 188 5.16 9.52 3.22
C ARG A 188 5.06 9.75 1.72
N THR A 189 5.19 11.00 1.28
CA THR A 189 5.04 11.39 -0.12
C THR A 189 6.15 10.77 -0.94
N VAL A 190 7.39 10.82 -0.44
CA VAL A 190 8.54 10.18 -1.08
C VAL A 190 8.37 8.66 -1.14
N PHE A 191 7.91 8.05 -0.05
CA PHE A 191 7.64 6.61 -0.01
C PHE A 191 6.62 6.17 -1.08
N GLU A 192 5.44 6.80 -1.12
CA GLU A 192 4.36 6.49 -2.07
C GLU A 192 4.79 6.76 -3.54
N SER A 193 5.79 7.60 -3.74
CA SER A 193 6.29 7.97 -5.07
C SER A 193 7.29 6.96 -5.61
N ILE A 194 8.20 6.46 -4.76
CA ILE A 194 9.32 5.58 -5.15
C ILE A 194 8.92 4.11 -5.12
N VAL A 195 8.15 3.70 -4.11
CA VAL A 195 7.83 2.30 -3.87
C VAL A 195 6.53 1.94 -4.58
N GLU A 196 6.54 0.84 -5.32
CA GLU A 196 5.34 0.25 -5.88
C GLU A 196 4.63 -0.59 -4.82
N LYS A 197 5.37 -1.52 -4.20
CA LYS A 197 4.87 -2.37 -3.13
C LYS A 197 6.00 -2.95 -2.28
N ILE A 198 5.63 -3.44 -1.09
CA ILE A 198 6.53 -4.17 -0.20
C ILE A 198 5.92 -5.54 0.12
N ILE A 199 6.71 -6.58 -0.11
CA ILE A 199 6.38 -7.94 0.29
C ILE A 199 6.96 -8.20 1.68
N VAL A 200 6.10 -8.61 2.61
CA VAL A 200 6.45 -8.92 3.99
C VAL A 200 6.42 -10.43 4.20
N GLY A 201 7.56 -10.96 4.60
CA GLY A 201 7.81 -12.39 4.76
C GLY A 201 8.27 -13.04 3.46
N GLY A 202 9.16 -14.01 3.58
CA GLY A 202 9.69 -14.72 2.42
C GLY A 202 10.55 -15.92 2.83
N VAL A 203 11.22 -16.50 1.87
CA VAL A 203 12.18 -17.60 2.06
C VAL A 203 13.55 -17.07 1.70
N ASN A 204 14.51 -17.18 2.62
CA ASN A 204 15.91 -16.82 2.36
C ASN A 204 16.52 -17.75 1.30
N SER A 205 17.65 -17.35 0.74
CA SER A 205 18.50 -18.18 -0.14
C SER A 205 18.74 -19.59 0.41
N ASP A 206 18.80 -19.71 1.74
CA ASP A 206 19.11 -20.96 2.44
C ASP A 206 17.87 -21.87 2.63
N GLY A 207 16.75 -21.57 1.94
CA GLY A 207 15.47 -22.29 2.09
C GLY A 207 14.74 -22.04 3.40
N LYS A 208 15.29 -21.19 4.28
CA LYS A 208 14.71 -20.89 5.59
C LYS A 208 13.63 -19.81 5.49
N ILE A 209 12.47 -20.10 6.04
CA ILE A 209 11.35 -19.16 6.13
C ILE A 209 11.72 -18.01 7.08
N ASP A 210 11.69 -16.77 6.58
CA ASP A 210 11.83 -15.55 7.37
C ASP A 210 10.57 -14.68 7.29
N PRO A 211 9.71 -14.71 8.32
CA PRO A 211 8.52 -13.87 8.38
C PRO A 211 8.79 -12.36 8.48
N ALA A 212 10.04 -11.96 8.70
CA ALA A 212 10.45 -10.55 8.81
C ALA A 212 11.33 -10.11 7.64
N MET A 213 11.48 -10.93 6.59
CA MET A 213 12.04 -10.48 5.32
C MET A 213 11.15 -9.38 4.74
N LEU A 214 11.78 -8.33 4.22
CA LEU A 214 11.14 -7.25 3.50
C LEU A 214 11.72 -7.20 2.10
N THR A 215 10.89 -7.38 1.09
CA THR A 215 11.28 -7.16 -0.31
C THR A 215 10.57 -5.89 -0.78
N ILE A 216 11.35 -4.84 -1.00
CA ILE A 216 10.86 -3.55 -1.49
C ILE A 216 10.97 -3.58 -3.00
N ILE A 217 9.86 -3.30 -3.68
CA ILE A 217 9.77 -3.21 -5.14
C ILE A 217 9.57 -1.74 -5.48
N PHE A 218 10.52 -1.21 -6.24
CA PHE A 218 10.50 0.17 -6.71
C PHE A 218 9.72 0.27 -8.02
N LYS A 219 9.15 1.44 -8.30
CA LYS A 219 8.46 1.68 -9.58
C LYS A 219 9.39 1.61 -10.79
N THR A 220 10.70 1.76 -10.59
CA THR A 220 11.72 1.52 -11.62
C THR A 220 11.91 0.03 -11.96
N GLY A 221 11.21 -0.88 -11.27
CA GLY A 221 11.34 -2.33 -11.44
C GLY A 221 12.45 -2.96 -10.61
N GLU A 222 13.32 -2.17 -9.99
CA GLU A 222 14.34 -2.68 -9.08
C GLU A 222 13.75 -3.26 -7.79
N THR A 223 14.44 -4.24 -7.23
CA THR A 223 14.04 -4.87 -5.97
C THR A 223 15.16 -4.87 -4.96
N GLN A 224 14.84 -4.58 -3.70
CA GLN A 224 15.78 -4.65 -2.58
C GLN A 224 15.25 -5.50 -1.45
N ASN A 225 16.10 -6.42 -0.98
CA ASN A 225 15.81 -7.27 0.16
C ASN A 225 16.43 -6.70 1.44
N LYS A 226 15.60 -6.52 2.47
CA LYS A 226 15.98 -6.01 3.78
C LYS A 226 15.54 -6.97 4.87
N ASN A 227 16.35 -7.02 5.93
CA ASN A 227 16.01 -7.80 7.12
C ASN A 227 15.24 -6.93 8.11
N GLY A 228 13.91 -7.05 8.11
CA GLY A 228 13.02 -6.30 9.01
C GLY A 228 13.28 -6.52 10.50
N LYS A 229 14.03 -7.56 10.90
CA LYS A 229 14.42 -7.75 12.32
C LYS A 229 15.40 -6.68 12.80
N LYS A 230 16.24 -6.13 11.91
CA LYS A 230 17.25 -5.11 12.26
C LYS A 230 16.61 -3.80 12.73
N PHE A 231 15.40 -3.51 12.25
CA PHE A 231 14.70 -2.25 12.46
C PHE A 231 13.60 -2.32 13.53
N LYS A 232 13.44 -3.47 14.20
CA LYS A 232 12.46 -3.59 15.29
C LYS A 232 12.89 -2.76 16.49
N SER A 233 11.93 -2.11 17.15
CA SER A 233 12.22 -1.38 18.38
C SER A 233 12.74 -2.34 19.46
N LYS A 234 13.76 -1.90 20.22
CA LYS A 234 14.25 -2.65 21.37
C LYS A 234 13.08 -2.89 22.35
N ARG A 235 13.03 -4.07 22.97
CA ARG A 235 12.00 -4.33 23.99
C ARG A 235 12.25 -3.36 25.15
N LYS A 236 11.21 -2.65 25.60
CA LYS A 236 11.32 -1.68 26.70
C LYS A 236 11.78 -2.34 28.02
N ASN A 237 11.58 -3.65 28.17
CA ASN A 237 12.04 -4.44 29.33
C ASN A 237 13.36 -5.17 29.06
N ALA A 238 14.05 -4.93 27.95
CA ALA A 238 15.35 -5.52 27.71
C ALA A 238 16.37 -4.89 28.67
N LYS A 239 17.05 -5.72 29.47
CA LYS A 239 18.20 -5.30 30.26
C LYS A 239 19.17 -4.55 29.35
N LEU A 240 19.49 -3.31 29.69
CA LEU A 240 20.51 -2.53 28.99
C LEU A 240 21.83 -3.31 29.14
N LYS A 241 22.33 -3.94 28.07
CA LYS A 241 23.71 -4.43 28.09
C LYS A 241 24.57 -3.17 28.02
N SER A 242 25.10 -2.75 29.16
CA SER A 242 26.22 -1.83 29.18
C SER A 242 27.40 -2.54 28.53
N ASP A 243 27.91 -2.00 27.43
CA ASP A 243 29.25 -2.32 26.95
C ASP A 243 30.24 -1.78 27.98
N LYS A 244 30.44 -2.55 29.04
CA LYS A 244 31.48 -2.32 30.04
C LYS A 244 32.17 -3.67 30.24
N LEU A 245 33.30 -3.81 29.55
CA LEU A 245 34.34 -4.76 29.92
C LEU A 245 34.62 -4.59 31.41
N CYS A 246 34.15 -5.53 32.23
CA CYS A 246 34.64 -5.68 33.58
C CYS A 246 35.65 -6.82 33.58
N SER A 247 36.88 -6.42 33.88
CA SER A 247 38.01 -7.25 34.24
C SER A 247 37.61 -8.28 35.31
N GLN A 248 38.24 -9.44 35.22
CA GLN A 248 38.13 -10.58 36.13
C GLN A 248 38.17 -10.16 37.61
N ASN A 249 37.43 -10.88 38.44
CA ASN A 249 38.05 -11.68 39.50
C ASN A 249 37.13 -12.83 39.91
N SER A 250 37.77 -13.97 40.09
CA SER A 250 37.27 -15.24 40.61
C SER A 250 36.54 -15.08 41.93
N ASP A 251 35.50 -15.88 42.14
CA ASP A 251 35.48 -16.78 43.30
C ASP A 251 34.50 -17.94 43.05
N GLU A 252 35.04 -19.14 43.24
CA GLU A 252 34.34 -20.40 43.17
C GLU A 252 33.29 -20.51 44.28
N ASN A 253 32.09 -21.02 43.97
CA ASN A 253 31.58 -22.19 44.69
C ASN A 253 30.36 -22.84 44.03
N LYS A 254 30.45 -24.17 44.00
CA LYS A 254 29.56 -25.21 43.45
C LYS A 254 28.08 -25.07 43.87
N LYS A 255 27.15 -25.42 42.96
CA LYS A 255 26.41 -26.70 43.01
C LYS A 255 25.37 -26.89 41.88
N LEU A 256 25.47 -28.08 41.29
CA LEU A 256 24.48 -28.97 40.68
C LEU A 256 23.45 -28.50 39.64
N TYR A 257 23.60 -29.15 38.48
CA TYR A 257 22.58 -29.56 37.51
C TYR A 257 21.22 -29.92 38.12
N SER A 258 20.13 -29.47 37.50
CA SER A 258 18.96 -30.28 37.15
C SER A 258 18.19 -29.59 36.02
N GLN A 259 17.95 -30.35 34.94
CA GLN A 259 17.02 -30.00 33.86
C GLN A 259 15.60 -30.04 34.41
N GLU A 260 14.80 -29.00 34.14
CA GLU A 260 13.34 -29.14 34.19
C GLU A 260 12.69 -28.48 32.96
N ILE A 261 11.62 -29.15 32.55
CA ILE A 261 10.84 -28.99 31.32
C ILE A 261 9.81 -27.87 31.56
N ASP A 262 9.95 -26.74 30.87
CA ASP A 262 8.95 -25.67 30.93
C ASP A 262 7.70 -26.02 30.08
N ASN A 263 6.79 -26.76 30.69
CA ASN A 263 5.38 -26.78 30.31
C ASN A 263 4.69 -25.54 30.90
N THR A 264 4.60 -24.44 30.15
CA THR A 264 3.82 -23.27 30.59
C THR A 264 2.32 -23.56 30.47
N CYS A 265 1.71 -23.90 31.61
CA CYS A 265 0.27 -24.05 31.82
C CYS A 265 -0.42 -22.68 31.79
N GLY A 266 -1.56 -22.58 31.09
CA GLY A 266 -2.38 -21.38 31.00
C GLY A 266 -3.26 -21.21 32.23
N VAL A 267 -3.15 -20.06 32.90
CA VAL A 267 -4.01 -19.72 34.03
C VAL A 267 -5.25 -19.00 33.50
N HIS A 268 -6.41 -19.65 33.63
CA HIS A 268 -7.72 -19.05 33.45
C HIS A 268 -8.09 -18.26 34.72
N SER A 269 -8.26 -16.95 34.61
CA SER A 269 -8.89 -16.13 35.64
C SER A 269 -10.41 -16.14 35.45
N VAL A 270 -11.13 -16.67 36.43
CA VAL A 270 -12.59 -16.58 36.54
C VAL A 270 -12.90 -15.58 37.66
N ASP A 271 -13.49 -14.44 37.29
CA ASP A 271 -14.06 -13.46 38.22
C ASP A 271 -15.47 -13.89 38.59
N THR A 272 -15.74 -14.12 39.88
CA THR A 272 -17.11 -14.19 40.42
C THR A 272 -17.27 -13.14 41.51
N LYS A 273 -17.95 -12.04 41.15
CA LYS A 273 -18.50 -11.08 42.13
C LYS A 273 -19.83 -11.62 42.65
N SER A 274 -19.91 -11.78 43.96
CA SER A 274 -21.14 -12.06 44.71
C SER A 274 -21.99 -10.80 44.81
N GLU A 275 -23.26 -10.87 44.41
CA GLU A 275 -24.27 -9.91 44.85
C GLU A 275 -25.59 -10.63 45.11
N ILE A 276 -26.11 -10.40 46.31
CA ILE A 276 -27.24 -11.07 46.96
C ILE A 276 -28.53 -10.36 46.52
N VAL A 277 -29.54 -11.10 46.03
CA VAL A 277 -30.90 -10.57 45.90
C VAL A 277 -31.91 -11.54 46.51
N LYS A 278 -32.59 -11.04 47.55
CA LYS A 278 -33.71 -11.66 48.27
C LYS A 278 -34.94 -11.75 47.36
N ILE A 279 -35.56 -12.92 47.29
CA ILE A 279 -36.86 -13.12 46.63
C ILE A 279 -37.96 -12.82 47.65
N LEU A 280 -38.79 -11.81 47.36
CA LEU A 280 -40.06 -11.57 48.03
C LEU A 280 -41.17 -12.29 47.25
N HIS A 281 -41.88 -13.17 47.95
CA HIS A 281 -43.14 -13.76 47.50
C HIS A 281 -44.25 -12.70 47.48
N PHE A 282 -45.08 -12.68 46.44
CA PHE A 282 -46.48 -12.24 46.54
C PHE A 282 -47.38 -13.06 45.58
N LYS A 283 -48.35 -13.70 46.23
CA LYS A 283 -49.63 -14.30 45.80
C LYS A 283 -49.78 -14.90 44.40
#